data_AF-Q2IY14-F1
#
_entry.id   AF-Q2IY14-F1
#
_cell.length_a   1.000
_cell.length_b   1.000
_cell.length_c   1.000
_cell.angle_alpha   90.00
_cell.angle_beta   90.00
_cell.angle_gamma   90.00
#
_symmetry.space_group_name_H-M   'P 1'
#
loop_
_entity.id
_entity.type
_entity.pdbx_description
1 polymer ?
#
loop_
_entity_poly.entity_id
_entity_poly.type
_entity_poly.pdbx_seq_one_letter_code
_entity_poly.pdbx_strand_id
1 'polypeptide(L)' 'MTTPPSCPRCNQTLELIGNRPLVPGYQLREYQCPSCETRTRHAAHWDHSLTEPHGHFYHE' A
#
# COMPACT_ATOMS: atom_id res chain seq x y z
N MET A 1 9.39 -3.63 -8.37
CA MET A 1 8.75 -2.30 -8.19
C MET A 1 7.26 -2.46 -8.47
N THR A 2 6.39 -2.34 -7.46
CA THR A 2 4.94 -2.35 -7.70
C THR A 2 4.45 -0.92 -7.83
N THR A 3 4.00 -0.51 -9.02
CA THR A 3 3.40 0.81 -9.22
C THR A 3 2.08 0.90 -8.44
N PRO A 4 1.84 1.97 -7.67
CA PRO A 4 0.56 2.15 -6.98
C PRO A 4 -0.59 2.25 -8.01
N PRO A 5 -1.74 1.61 -7.74
CA PRO A 5 -2.88 1.68 -8.64
C PRO A 5 -3.50 3.08 -8.66
N SER A 6 -4.18 3.42 -9.76
CA SER A 6 -4.98 4.65 -9.86
C SER A 6 -6.35 4.49 -9.22
N CYS A 7 -6.88 5.57 -8.64
CA CYS A 7 -8.20 5.61 -8.03
C CYS A 7 -9.28 5.50 -9.12
N PRO A 8 -10.25 4.58 -9.00
CA PRO A 8 -11.29 4.41 -10.01
C PRO A 8 -12.29 5.56 -10.09
N ARG A 9 -12.32 6.49 -9.11
CA ARG A 9 -13.26 7.62 -9.10
C ARG A 9 -12.67 8.91 -9.68
N CYS A 10 -11.44 9.24 -9.33
CA CYS A 10 -10.82 10.52 -9.68
C CYS A 10 -9.50 10.36 -10.44
N ASN A 11 -9.11 9.13 -10.77
CA ASN A 11 -7.90 8.78 -11.53
C ASN A 11 -6.57 9.24 -10.90
N GLN A 12 -6.58 9.69 -9.64
CA GLN A 12 -5.39 10.04 -8.87
C GLN A 12 -4.64 8.78 -8.43
N THR A 13 -3.32 8.86 -8.29
CA THR A 13 -2.51 7.77 -7.72
C THR A 13 -2.97 7.47 -6.30
N LEU A 14 -3.20 6.20 -6.00
CA LEU A 14 -3.55 5.77 -4.65
C LEU A 14 -2.31 5.66 -3.77
N GLU A 15 -2.43 6.00 -2.50
CA GLU A 15 -1.38 5.88 -1.51
C GLU A 15 -1.52 4.59 -0.73
N LEU A 16 -0.40 3.89 -0.50
CA LEU A 16 -0.39 2.68 0.33
C LEU A 16 -0.52 3.08 1.79
N ILE A 17 -1.65 2.76 2.41
CA ILE A 17 -1.92 3.07 3.83
C ILE A 17 -1.78 1.87 4.76
N GLY A 18 -1.67 0.66 4.19
CA GLY A 18 -1.50 -0.55 4.97
C GLY A 18 -0.98 -1.69 4.13
N ASN A 19 -0.16 -2.53 4.75
CA ASN A 19 0.21 -3.82 4.20
C ASN A 19 0.16 -4.85 5.33
N ARG A 20 -0.38 -6.03 5.04
CA ARG A 20 -0.41 -7.13 6.01
C ARG A 20 -0.27 -8.48 5.31
N PRO A 21 0.32 -9.49 5.96
CA PRO A 21 0.30 -10.86 5.46
C PRO A 21 -1.13 -11.33 5.20
N LEU A 22 -1.35 -12.05 4.09
CA LEU A 22 -2.66 -12.64 3.77
C LEU A 22 -2.60 -14.17 3.88
N VAL A 23 -1.70 -14.78 3.10
CA VAL A 23 -1.37 -16.22 3.09
C VAL A 23 0.13 -16.35 2.76
N PRO A 24 0.78 -17.51 2.97
CA PRO A 24 2.20 -17.66 2.66
C PRO A 24 2.55 -17.22 1.23
N GLY A 25 3.52 -16.31 1.10
CA GLY A 25 3.94 -15.74 -0.19
C GLY A 25 3.12 -14.57 -0.71
N TYR A 26 2.06 -14.15 -0.01
CA TYR A 26 1.18 -13.04 -0.42
C TYR A 26 0.89 -12.06 0.72
N GLN A 27 0.72 -10.79 0.35
CA GLN A 27 0.23 -9.72 1.22
C GLN A 27 -1.04 -9.09 0.69
N LEU A 28 -1.86 -8.62 1.62
CA LEU A 28 -2.93 -7.69 1.34
C LEU A 28 -2.39 -6.26 1.47
N ARG A 29 -2.52 -5.48 0.41
CA ARG A 29 -2.19 -4.06 0.37
C ARG A 29 -3.47 -3.25 0.41
N GLU A 30 -3.55 -2.30 1.34
CA GLU A 30 -4.66 -1.36 1.47
C GLU A 30 -4.21 0.01 0.98
N TYR A 31 -4.98 0.55 0.06
CA TYR A 31 -4.70 1.80 -0.62
C TYR A 31 -5.81 2.81 -0.35
N GLN A 32 -5.46 4.08 -0.22
CA GLN A 32 -6.42 5.18 -0.06
C GLN A 32 -6.12 6.29 -1.07
N CYS A 33 -7.18 6.87 -1.63
CA CYS A 33 -7.07 8.07 -2.44
C CYS A 33 -6.96 9.31 -1.55
N PRO A 34 -5.94 10.17 -1.74
CA PRO A 34 -5.83 11.43 -0.99
C PRO A 34 -6.93 12.44 -1.32
N SER A 35 -7.55 12.33 -2.50
CA SER A 35 -8.51 13.33 -2.99
C SER A 35 -9.97 13.01 -2.65
N CYS A 36 -10.38 11.74 -2.78
CA CYS A 36 -11.78 11.34 -2.59
C CYS A 36 -11.95 10.23 -1.55
N GLU A 37 -10.88 9.92 -0.81
CA GLU A 37 -10.85 8.98 0.32
C GLU A 37 -11.30 7.55 -0.01
N THR A 38 -11.43 7.23 -1.31
CA THR A 38 -11.79 5.88 -1.77
C THR A 38 -10.70 4.90 -1.37
N ARG A 39 -11.11 3.79 -0.75
CA ARG A 39 -10.21 2.73 -0.30
C ARG A 39 -10.33 1.50 -1.20
N THR A 40 -9.20 0.93 -1.58
CA THR A 40 -9.13 -0.33 -2.33
C THR A 40 -8.17 -1.30 -1.67
N ARG A 41 -8.38 -2.59 -1.92
CA ARG A 41 -7.59 -3.68 -1.35
C ARG A 41 -7.12 -4.58 -2.47
N HIS A 42 -5.83 -4.87 -2.49
CA HIS A 42 -5.21 -5.67 -3.54
C HIS A 42 -4.39 -6.79 -2.91
N ALA A 43 -4.67 -8.03 -3.30
CA ALA A 43 -3.77 -9.14 -3.03
C ALA A 43 -2.59 -9.04 -4.00
N ALA A 44 -1.37 -9.09 -3.45
CA ALA A 44 -0.14 -9.04 -4.21
C ALA A 44 0.84 -10.05 -3.64
N HIS A 45 1.83 -10.45 -4.46
CA HIS A 45 2.96 -11.21 -3.94
C HIS A 45 3.65 -10.43 -2.82
N TRP A 46 4.14 -11.19 -1.84
CA TRP A 46 4.89 -10.65 -0.73
C TRP A 46 6.09 -9.85 -1.26
N ASP A 47 6.18 -8.60 -0.82
CA ASP A 47 7.22 -7.67 -1.25
C ASP A 47 7.97 -7.25 0.00
N HIS A 48 9.15 -7.85 0.18
CA HIS A 48 9.99 -7.66 1.36
C HIS A 48 10.46 -6.21 1.52
N SER A 49 10.46 -5.41 0.44
CA SER A 49 10.82 -3.98 0.47
C SER A 49 9.71 -3.11 1.09
N LEU A 50 8.47 -3.59 1.17
CA LEU A 50 7.37 -2.89 1.85
C LEU A 50 7.25 -3.26 3.34
N THR A 51 8.06 -4.21 3.80
CA THR A 51 8.13 -4.63 5.21
C THR A 51 9.17 -3.86 6.00
N GLU A 52 9.99 -3.04 5.35
CA GLU A 52 10.92 -2.16 6.07
C GLU A 52 10.11 -1.06 6.76
N PRO A 53 10.36 -0.80 8.04
CA PRO A 53 9.66 0.26 8.73
C PRO A 53 10.02 1.56 8.01
N HIS A 54 9.03 2.20 7.39
CA HIS A 54 9.02 3.66 7.36
C HIS A 54 8.77 4.18 8.80
N GLY A 55 9.50 3.62 9.77
CA GLY A 55 9.73 4.23 11.05
C GLY A 55 10.66 5.37 10.77
N HIS A 56 10.20 6.58 11.04
CA HIS A 56 11.05 7.74 11.11
C HIS A 56 12.29 7.33 11.93
N PHE A 57 13.46 7.37 11.30
CA PHE A 57 14.72 7.40 12.02
C PHE A 57 14.71 8.71 12.85
N TYR A 58 14.09 8.69 14.03
CA TYR A 58 14.48 9.57 15.11
C TYR A 58 15.81 9.03 15.62
N HIS A 59 16.93 9.56 15.09
CA HIS A 59 18.17 9.57 15.84
C HIS A 59 18.06 10.72 16.84
N GLU A 60 17.99 10.37 18.13
CA GLU A 60 18.37 11.26 19.22
C GLU A 60 19.90 11.33 19.36
#